data_AF-A0A1Q3C8Y7-F1
#
_entry.id   AF-A0A1Q3C8Y7-F1
#
_cell.length_a   1.000
_cell.length_b   1.000
_cell.length_c   1.000
_cell.angle_alpha   90.00
_cell.angle_beta   90.00
_cell.angle_gamma   90.00
#
_symmetry.space_group_name_H-M   'P 1'
#
loop_
_entity.id
_entity.type
_entity.pdbx_description
1 polymer ?
#
loop_
_entity_poly.entity_id
_entity_poly.type
_entity_poly.pdbx_seq_one_letter_code
_entity_poly.pdbx_strand_id
1 'polypeptide(L)'
;LIFLRHHIDDGLKYEYLTVEKNPLELWQNLNDRFEHLKVIVLPKALNDWAQLRLQDFKTVSEYNSTLFKIVSQLKMCGEVITEDMLLEKTYRTFHASNMLLQQQYRLHGFTKYRELIGSLLIAEQNNELLLQNHENRPTGSAPLPEVNATSSDFRERGRGRGRGRGRGRGSGRNQNFLGPRNNYSMKCKDEQTQNRKGNCNRCGMEGHWYRACRTAKYWVDLYQASLKENDKRI
;
A
#
# COMPACT_ATOMS: atom_id res chain seq x y z
N LEU A 1 21.45 45.25 6.50
CA LEU A 1 20.30 45.65 5.64
C LEU A 1 20.08 44.70 4.48
N ILE A 2 21.02 44.60 3.53
CA ILE A 2 20.85 43.78 2.31
C ILE A 2 20.53 42.31 2.62
N PHE A 3 21.22 41.71 3.59
CA PHE A 3 20.99 40.32 3.99
C PHE A 3 19.57 40.07 4.54
N LEU A 4 19.12 40.89 5.50
CA LEU A 4 17.74 40.81 6.03
C LEU A 4 16.72 40.99 4.90
N ARG A 5 16.91 41.99 4.04
CA ARG A 5 16.00 42.29 2.93
C ARG A 5 15.91 41.19 1.87
N HIS A 6 16.96 40.39 1.71
CA HIS A 6 16.94 39.28 0.75
C HIS A 6 16.10 38.10 1.26
N HIS A 7 16.08 37.89 2.59
CA HIS A 7 15.50 36.69 3.21
C HIS A 7 14.12 36.91 3.86
N ILE A 8 13.65 38.15 3.96
CA ILE A 8 12.31 38.47 4.45
C ILE A 8 11.28 38.27 3.32
N ASP A 9 10.05 37.90 3.68
CA ASP A 9 8.91 37.79 2.77
C ASP A 9 8.61 39.11 2.04
N ASP A 10 8.19 39.04 0.77
CA ASP A 10 7.94 40.24 -0.03
C ASP A 10 6.84 41.12 0.57
N GLY A 11 5.81 40.55 1.19
CA GLY A 11 4.77 41.31 1.89
C GLY A 11 5.31 42.14 3.04
N LEU A 12 6.24 41.55 3.81
CA LEU A 12 6.93 42.26 4.90
C LEU A 12 7.87 43.34 4.38
N LYS A 13 8.48 43.18 3.20
CA LYS A 13 9.31 44.24 2.59
C LYS A 13 8.46 45.47 2.30
N TYR A 14 7.28 45.30 1.72
CA TYR A 14 6.37 46.42 1.42
C TYR A 14 5.91 47.15 2.70
N GLU A 15 5.57 46.41 3.75
CA GLU A 15 5.11 47.01 5.01
C GLU A 15 6.18 47.85 5.72
N TYR A 16 7.45 47.46 5.62
CA TYR A 16 8.55 48.13 6.32
C TYR A 16 9.41 49.05 5.44
N LEU A 17 9.00 49.33 4.19
CA LEU A 17 9.72 50.16 3.21
C LEU A 17 10.31 51.47 3.78
N THR A 18 9.62 52.13 4.71
CA THR A 18 10.04 53.41 5.31
C THR A 18 11.02 53.26 6.48
N VAL A 19 10.94 52.14 7.20
CA VAL A 19 11.81 51.76 8.33
C VAL A 19 13.13 51.15 7.83
N GLU A 20 13.21 50.75 6.56
CA GLU A 20 14.37 50.11 5.91
C GLU A 20 15.70 50.92 5.98
N LYS A 21 15.66 52.22 6.31
CA LYS A 21 16.88 53.03 6.46
C LYS A 21 17.65 52.71 7.75
N ASN A 22 16.99 52.15 8.75
CA ASN A 22 17.61 51.78 10.03
C ASN A 22 17.51 50.26 10.26
N PRO A 23 18.62 49.51 10.12
CA PRO A 23 18.60 48.05 10.29
C PRO A 23 18.19 47.60 11.69
N LEU A 24 18.49 48.40 12.72
CA LEU A 24 18.15 48.07 14.10
C LEU A 24 16.65 48.13 14.33
N GLU A 25 16.01 49.18 13.81
CA GLU A 25 14.57 49.40 13.94
C GLU A 25 13.76 48.36 13.15
N LEU A 26 14.23 48.03 11.93
CA LEU A 26 13.64 46.94 11.15
C LEU A 26 13.71 45.60 11.90
N TRP A 27 14.87 45.29 12.48
CA TRP A 27 15.04 44.06 13.26
C TRP A 27 14.14 44.02 14.50
N GLN A 28 14.06 45.12 15.26
CA GLN A 28 13.21 45.23 16.44
C GLN A 28 11.73 45.02 16.07
N ASN A 29 11.24 45.69 15.03
CA ASN A 29 9.84 45.54 14.59
C ASN A 29 9.51 44.11 14.13
N LEU A 30 10.42 43.46 13.40
CA LEU A 30 10.24 42.06 12.99
C LEU A 30 10.26 41.12 14.19
N ASN A 31 11.16 41.36 15.14
CA ASN A 31 11.26 40.58 16.37
C ASN A 31 9.98 40.74 17.22
N ASP A 32 9.49 41.95 17.41
CA ASP A 32 8.26 42.22 18.17
C ASP A 32 7.05 41.52 17.55
N ARG A 33 6.93 41.58 16.22
CA ARG A 33 5.89 40.83 15.49
C ARG A 33 6.04 39.33 15.67
N PHE A 34 7.27 38.81 15.61
CA PHE A 34 7.53 37.39 15.80
C PHE A 34 7.21 36.92 17.23
N GLU A 35 7.56 37.72 18.24
CA GLU A 35 7.19 37.44 19.63
C GLU A 35 5.66 37.43 19.82
N HIS A 36 4.94 38.38 19.21
CA HIS A 36 3.48 38.35 19.20
C HIS A 36 2.91 37.10 18.50
N LEU A 37 3.52 36.66 17.39
CA LEU A 37 3.12 35.42 16.72
C LEU A 37 3.31 34.20 17.62
N LYS A 38 4.39 34.12 18.42
CA LYS A 38 4.58 33.02 19.37
C LYS A 38 3.45 32.94 20.39
N VAL A 39 2.96 34.09 20.89
CA VAL A 39 1.84 34.14 21.86
C VAL A 39 0.57 33.52 21.29
N ILE A 40 0.34 33.63 19.98
CA ILE A 40 -0.84 33.06 19.31
C ILE A 40 -0.61 31.59 18.95
N VAL A 41 0.58 31.25 18.44
CA VAL A 41 0.89 29.92 17.92
C VAL A 41 1.09 28.91 19.05
N LEU A 42 1.73 29.30 20.15
CA LEU A 42 2.03 28.41 21.28
C LEU A 42 0.80 27.71 21.87
N PRO A 43 -0.27 28.40 22.31
CA PRO A 43 -1.44 27.73 22.89
C PRO A 43 -2.12 26.78 21.90
N LYS A 44 -2.16 27.15 20.62
CA LYS A 44 -2.69 26.28 19.57
C LYS A 44 -1.83 25.02 19.40
N ALA A 45 -0.51 25.18 19.28
CA ALA A 45 0.41 24.06 19.11
C ALA A 45 0.40 23.11 20.33
N LEU A 46 0.26 23.65 21.55
CA LEU A 46 0.11 22.85 22.77
C LEU A 46 -1.21 22.06 22.77
N ASN A 47 -2.31 22.66 22.33
CA ASN A 47 -3.58 21.96 22.18
C ASN A 47 -3.50 20.86 21.12
N ASP A 48 -2.97 21.18 19.94
CA ASP A 48 -2.77 20.22 18.84
C ASP A 48 -1.87 19.07 19.29
N TRP A 49 -0.80 19.37 20.04
CA TRP A 49 0.04 18.36 20.67
C TRP A 49 -0.78 17.49 21.61
N ALA A 50 -1.52 18.08 22.56
CA ALA A 50 -2.31 17.34 23.54
C ALA A 50 -3.31 16.38 22.89
N GLN A 51 -4.02 16.84 21.86
CA GLN A 51 -5.09 16.12 21.18
C GLN A 51 -4.62 15.14 20.10
N LEU A 52 -3.34 15.17 19.72
CA LEU A 52 -2.79 14.28 18.69
C LEU A 52 -3.01 12.80 19.07
N ARG A 53 -3.63 12.02 18.17
CA ARG A 53 -3.80 10.55 18.30
C ARG A 53 -3.46 9.84 16.99
N LEU A 54 -2.87 8.64 17.08
CA LEU A 54 -2.44 7.88 15.91
C LEU A 54 -3.64 7.41 15.09
N GLN A 55 -4.74 7.06 15.76
CA GLN A 55 -5.98 6.58 15.16
C GLN A 55 -6.73 7.61 14.29
N ASP A 56 -6.41 8.91 14.44
CA ASP A 56 -7.07 9.98 13.68
C ASP A 56 -6.48 10.08 12.26
N PHE A 57 -5.44 9.30 11.95
CA PHE A 57 -4.76 9.27 10.66
C PHE A 57 -4.97 7.94 9.96
N LYS A 58 -4.98 7.98 8.62
CA LYS A 58 -5.11 6.76 7.82
C LYS A 58 -3.81 5.98 7.77
N THR A 59 -2.67 6.69 7.80
CA THR A 59 -1.34 6.08 7.74
C THR A 59 -0.41 6.60 8.81
N VAL A 60 0.60 5.80 9.18
CA VAL A 60 1.67 6.18 10.09
C VAL A 60 2.47 7.37 9.54
N SER A 61 2.61 7.48 8.22
CA SER A 61 3.30 8.61 7.56
C SER A 61 2.57 9.94 7.72
N GLU A 62 1.24 9.95 7.62
CA GLU A 62 0.42 11.14 7.85
C GLU A 62 0.55 11.62 9.31
N TYR A 63 0.43 10.69 10.26
CA TYR A 63 0.65 10.97 11.68
C TYR A 63 2.05 11.55 11.93
N ASN A 64 3.09 10.94 11.36
CA ASN A 64 4.46 11.40 11.53
C ASN A 64 4.64 12.84 11.02
N SER A 65 4.03 13.14 9.87
CA SER A 65 4.08 14.45 9.25
C SER A 65 3.39 15.52 10.11
N THR A 66 2.22 15.21 10.70
CA THR A 66 1.51 16.15 11.58
C THR A 66 2.22 16.35 12.92
N LEU A 67 2.75 15.28 13.51
CA LEU A 67 3.59 15.35 14.70
C LEU A 67 4.77 16.31 14.49
N PHE A 68 5.52 16.17 13.38
CA PHE A 68 6.66 17.06 13.12
C PHE A 68 6.26 18.50 12.82
N LYS A 69 5.09 18.75 12.21
CA LYS A 69 4.55 20.11 12.06
C LYS A 69 4.32 20.77 13.42
N ILE A 70 3.67 20.06 14.34
CA ILE A 70 3.41 20.55 15.71
C ILE A 70 4.72 20.76 16.46
N VAL A 71 5.63 19.79 16.43
CA VAL A 71 6.95 19.89 17.08
C VAL A 71 7.75 21.08 16.55
N SER A 72 7.68 21.36 15.25
CA SER A 72 8.34 22.52 14.65
C SER A 72 7.75 23.83 15.19
N GLN A 73 6.44 23.92 15.33
CA GLN A 73 5.77 25.10 15.93
C GLN A 73 6.13 25.28 17.40
N LEU A 74 6.17 24.20 18.18
CA LEU A 74 6.59 24.24 19.59
C LEU A 74 8.04 24.71 19.73
N LYS A 75 8.97 24.13 18.95
CA LYS A 75 10.38 24.54 18.93
C LYS A 75 10.55 26.00 18.50
N MET A 76 9.79 26.45 17.52
CA MET A 76 9.76 27.87 17.09
C MET A 76 9.31 28.80 18.23
N CYS A 77 8.43 28.33 19.13
CA CYS A 77 8.00 29.07 20.30
C CYS A 77 8.95 28.96 21.50
N GLY A 78 10.08 28.25 21.36
CA GLY A 78 11.07 28.07 22.42
C GLY A 78 10.86 26.84 23.31
N GLU A 79 9.89 25.98 23.00
CA GLU A 79 9.66 24.75 23.75
C GLU A 79 10.71 23.68 23.40
N VAL A 80 11.24 23.03 24.43
CA VAL A 80 12.24 21.97 24.27
C VAL A 80 11.50 20.63 24.15
N ILE A 81 11.52 20.07 22.94
CA ILE A 81 10.97 18.74 22.66
C ILE A 81 12.11 17.73 22.51
N THR A 82 12.20 16.79 23.45
CA THR A 82 13.21 15.73 23.49
C THR A 82 12.74 14.45 22.77
N GLU A 83 13.67 13.54 22.47
CA GLU A 83 13.35 12.22 21.89
C GLU A 83 12.38 11.43 22.79
N ASP A 84 12.62 11.41 24.10
CA ASP A 84 11.76 10.72 25.07
C ASP A 84 10.33 11.26 25.07
N MET A 85 10.16 12.58 24.91
CA MET A 85 8.83 13.19 24.80
C MET A 85 8.12 12.74 23.53
N LEU A 86 8.82 12.62 22.40
CA LEU A 86 8.24 12.10 21.16
C LEU A 86 7.82 10.63 21.33
N LEU A 87 8.71 9.81 21.89
CA LEU A 87 8.45 8.39 22.14
C LEU A 87 7.25 8.20 23.06
N GLU A 88 7.26 8.82 24.24
CA GLU A 88 6.15 8.74 25.20
C GLU A 88 4.86 9.29 24.61
N LYS A 89 4.94 10.37 23.83
CA LYS A 89 3.77 10.91 23.14
C LYS A 89 3.18 9.87 22.20
N THR A 90 3.98 9.30 21.31
CA THR A 90 3.53 8.28 20.35
C THR A 90 3.01 7.02 21.04
N TYR A 91 3.60 6.58 22.15
CA TYR A 91 3.02 5.46 22.89
C TYR A 91 1.66 5.80 23.48
N ARG A 92 1.42 7.03 23.93
CA ARG A 92 0.13 7.45 24.50
C ARG A 92 -0.95 7.67 23.45
N THR A 93 -0.59 7.79 22.17
CA THR A 93 -1.55 8.02 21.08
C THR A 93 -2.18 6.74 20.51
N PHE A 94 -1.75 5.55 20.96
CA PHE A 94 -2.36 4.28 20.56
C PHE A 94 -3.80 4.16 21.07
N HIS A 95 -4.68 3.57 20.26
CA HIS A 95 -6.04 3.24 20.67
C HIS A 95 -6.02 2.15 21.76
N ALA A 96 -7.04 2.16 22.64
CA ALA A 96 -7.15 1.21 23.76
C ALA A 96 -7.14 -0.27 23.32
N SER A 97 -7.68 -0.59 22.13
CA SER A 97 -7.63 -1.94 21.57
C SER A 97 -6.20 -2.42 21.27
N ASN A 98 -5.27 -1.49 21.08
CA ASN A 98 -3.88 -1.75 20.72
C ASN A 98 -2.95 -1.67 21.93
N MET A 99 -3.48 -1.77 23.15
CA MET A 99 -2.70 -1.72 24.39
C MET A 99 -1.57 -2.75 24.43
N LEU A 100 -1.79 -3.97 23.92
CA LEU A 100 -0.74 -4.99 23.87
C LEU A 100 0.39 -4.62 22.91
N LEU A 101 0.06 -4.10 21.72
CA LEU A 101 1.04 -3.65 20.74
C LEU A 101 1.86 -2.47 21.29
N GLN A 102 1.19 -1.53 21.96
CA GLN A 102 1.85 -0.43 22.65
C GLN A 102 2.85 -0.94 23.70
N GLN A 103 2.47 -1.93 24.52
CA GLN A 103 3.36 -2.53 25.52
C GLN A 103 4.55 -3.23 24.86
N GLN A 104 4.35 -3.94 23.74
CA GLN A 104 5.43 -4.59 23.00
C GLN A 104 6.47 -3.58 22.51
N TYR A 105 6.04 -2.46 21.90
CA TYR A 105 6.98 -1.44 21.46
C TYR A 105 7.68 -0.71 22.60
N ARG A 106 7.01 -0.53 23.75
CA ARG A 106 7.67 0.00 24.98
C ARG A 106 8.77 -0.93 25.48
N LEU A 107 8.50 -2.24 25.51
CA LEU A 107 9.48 -3.25 25.92
C LEU A 107 10.66 -3.36 24.96
N HIS A 108 10.48 -2.96 23.70
CA HIS A 108 11.57 -2.93 22.72
C HIS A 108 12.65 -1.89 23.06
N GLY A 109 12.32 -0.88 23.88
CA GLY A 109 13.32 0.02 24.46
C GLY A 109 13.96 0.99 23.47
N PHE A 110 13.20 1.52 22.52
CA PHE A 110 13.71 2.54 21.58
C PHE A 110 14.27 3.76 22.32
N THR A 111 15.41 4.26 21.82
CA THR A 111 16.05 5.48 22.35
C THR A 111 15.89 6.68 21.43
N LYS A 112 15.56 6.43 20.16
CA LYS A 112 15.33 7.48 19.15
C LYS A 112 13.96 7.29 18.51
N TYR A 113 13.24 8.39 18.34
CA TYR A 113 11.93 8.40 17.71
C TYR A 113 11.95 7.81 16.29
N ARG A 114 13.02 8.07 15.53
CA ARG A 114 13.21 7.52 14.18
C ARG A 114 13.14 5.99 14.12
N GLU A 115 13.56 5.31 15.18
CA GLU A 115 13.57 3.84 15.24
C GLU A 115 12.15 3.33 15.49
N LEU A 116 11.44 3.94 16.45
CA LEU A 116 10.03 3.64 16.72
C LEU A 116 9.17 3.85 15.46
N ILE A 117 9.26 5.02 14.83
CA ILE A 117 8.44 5.32 13.65
C ILE A 117 8.78 4.42 12.47
N GLY A 118 10.07 4.07 12.30
CA GLY A 118 10.51 3.10 11.30
C GLY A 118 9.88 1.73 11.52
N SER A 119 9.87 1.23 12.75
CA SER A 119 9.20 -0.04 13.09
C SER A 119 7.69 0.00 12.89
N LEU A 120 7.04 1.13 13.16
CA LEU A 120 5.60 1.30 12.91
C LEU A 120 5.27 1.29 11.42
N LEU A 121 6.08 1.95 10.59
CA LEU A 121 5.93 1.95 9.13
C LEU A 121 6.11 0.55 8.53
N ILE A 122 7.11 -0.20 9.00
CA ILE A 122 7.33 -1.59 8.57
C ILE A 122 6.14 -2.47 8.97
N ALA A 123 5.63 -2.31 10.20
CA ALA A 123 4.47 -3.05 10.67
C ALA A 123 3.20 -2.74 9.87
N GLU A 124 2.96 -1.46 9.54
CA GLU A 124 1.86 -1.03 8.66
C GLU A 124 1.93 -1.73 7.30
N GLN A 125 3.08 -1.68 6.62
CA GLN A 125 3.28 -2.36 5.33
C GLN A 125 3.10 -3.87 5.42
N ASN A 126 3.62 -4.52 6.47
CA ASN A 126 3.43 -5.95 6.67
C ASN A 126 1.96 -6.31 6.87
N ASN A 127 1.21 -5.49 7.61
CA ASN A 127 -0.23 -5.70 7.81
C ASN A 127 -1.02 -5.56 6.51
N GLU A 128 -0.70 -4.55 5.68
CA GLU A 128 -1.31 -4.41 4.35
C GLU A 128 -1.07 -5.65 3.48
N LEU A 129 0.16 -6.17 3.45
CA LEU A 129 0.49 -7.40 2.72
C LEU A 129 -0.24 -8.63 3.28
N LEU A 130 -0.38 -8.75 4.60
CA LEU A 130 -1.12 -9.84 5.22
C LEU A 130 -2.61 -9.82 4.82
N LEU A 131 -3.22 -8.64 4.79
CA LEU A 131 -4.61 -8.48 4.33
C LEU A 131 -4.76 -8.85 2.85
N GLN A 132 -3.87 -8.37 1.99
CA GLN A 132 -3.86 -8.74 0.56
C GLN A 132 -3.69 -10.24 0.36
N ASN A 133 -2.82 -10.91 1.12
CA ASN A 133 -2.63 -12.35 1.05
C ASN A 133 -3.89 -13.13 1.41
N HIS A 134 -4.63 -12.67 2.43
CA HIS A 134 -5.89 -13.28 2.83
C HIS A 134 -6.98 -13.10 1.74
N GLU A 135 -7.07 -11.92 1.14
CA GLU A 135 -8.00 -11.66 0.04
C GLU A 135 -7.67 -12.49 -1.22
N ASN A 136 -6.39 -12.59 -1.57
CA ASN A 136 -5.92 -13.38 -2.71
C ASN A 136 -6.08 -14.89 -2.51
N ARG A 137 -6.10 -15.35 -1.26
CA ARG A 137 -6.17 -16.76 -0.90
C ARG A 137 -7.12 -16.98 0.30
N PRO A 138 -8.43 -16.98 0.07
CA PRO A 138 -9.38 -17.24 1.15
C PRO A 138 -9.10 -18.61 1.78
N THR A 139 -9.27 -18.66 3.10
CA THR A 139 -9.10 -19.85 3.93
C THR A 139 -9.95 -20.99 3.35
N GLY A 140 -9.30 -22.09 2.94
CA GLY A 140 -9.94 -23.23 2.28
C GLY A 140 -9.67 -23.36 0.78
N SER A 141 -8.93 -22.42 0.17
CA SER A 141 -8.35 -22.63 -1.17
C SER A 141 -7.48 -23.90 -1.18
N ALA A 142 -7.78 -24.80 -2.13
CA ALA A 142 -7.08 -26.07 -2.26
C ALA A 142 -5.55 -25.86 -2.25
N PRO A 143 -4.77 -26.76 -1.64
CA PRO A 143 -3.32 -26.77 -1.83
C PRO A 143 -3.04 -26.69 -3.34
N LEU A 144 -2.06 -25.87 -3.73
CA LEU A 144 -1.59 -25.89 -5.13
C LEU A 144 -1.26 -27.35 -5.47
N PRO A 145 -1.75 -27.89 -6.61
CA PRO A 145 -1.46 -29.27 -6.97
C PRO A 145 0.05 -29.43 -7.01
N GLU A 146 0.55 -30.40 -6.26
CA GLU A 146 1.96 -30.73 -6.18
C GLU A 146 2.42 -31.17 -7.59
N VAL A 147 3.09 -30.28 -8.33
CA VAL A 147 3.43 -30.48 -9.76
C VAL A 147 4.55 -31.52 -9.96
N ASN A 148 4.88 -32.30 -8.93
CA ASN A 148 5.87 -33.37 -8.98
C ASN A 148 5.24 -34.77 -8.78
N ALA A 149 4.02 -35.00 -9.26
CA ALA A 149 3.55 -36.35 -9.52
C ALA A 149 4.03 -36.77 -10.92
N THR A 150 5.27 -37.22 -11.01
CA THR A 150 5.76 -37.94 -12.18
C THR A 150 4.88 -39.18 -12.34
N SER A 151 3.95 -39.14 -13.29
CA SER A 151 3.18 -40.28 -13.75
C SER A 151 4.15 -41.28 -14.39
N SER A 152 4.77 -42.13 -13.58
CA SER A 152 5.43 -43.33 -14.06
C SER A 152 4.43 -44.47 -14.03
N ASP A 153 3.96 -44.85 -15.22
CA ASP A 153 3.16 -46.04 -15.49
C ASP A 153 3.82 -47.29 -14.89
N PHE A 154 3.31 -47.76 -13.75
CA PHE A 154 3.51 -49.14 -13.33
C PHE A 154 2.29 -49.96 -13.70
N ARG A 155 2.48 -50.80 -14.71
CA ARG A 155 1.57 -51.86 -15.13
C ARG A 155 1.37 -52.86 -13.99
N GLU A 156 0.38 -52.65 -13.14
CA GLU A 156 0.00 -53.68 -12.17
C GLU A 156 -1.03 -54.65 -12.76
N ARG A 157 -0.48 -55.70 -13.36
CA ARG A 157 -1.19 -56.86 -13.91
C ARG A 157 -1.56 -57.80 -12.76
N GLY A 158 -2.57 -57.45 -11.96
CA GLY A 158 -3.10 -58.28 -10.87
C GLY A 158 -4.37 -59.04 -11.26
N ARG A 159 -4.24 -60.32 -11.65
CA ARG A 159 -5.36 -61.25 -11.84
C ARG A 159 -5.93 -61.69 -10.48
N GLY A 160 -7.23 -61.48 -10.24
CA GLY A 160 -7.96 -62.08 -9.11
C GLY A 160 -9.40 -62.41 -9.48
N ARG A 161 -9.74 -63.70 -9.48
CA ARG A 161 -10.99 -64.29 -9.99
C ARG A 161 -12.12 -64.29 -8.93
N GLY A 162 -13.30 -63.79 -9.34
CA GLY A 162 -14.59 -64.49 -9.22
C GLY A 162 -15.46 -64.33 -7.97
N ARG A 163 -16.75 -63.99 -8.17
CA ARG A 163 -17.93 -64.87 -7.97
C ARG A 163 -19.28 -64.11 -8.11
N GLY A 164 -19.81 -64.10 -9.34
CA GLY A 164 -21.16 -64.54 -9.75
C GLY A 164 -22.48 -63.96 -9.19
N ARG A 165 -23.46 -63.98 -10.11
CA ARG A 165 -24.95 -63.91 -10.02
C ARG A 165 -25.52 -62.49 -10.14
N GLY A 166 -26.25 -62.08 -11.17
CA GLY A 166 -26.92 -62.74 -12.29
C GLY A 166 -28.31 -62.12 -12.51
N ARG A 167 -28.77 -62.09 -13.78
CA ARG A 167 -30.14 -61.87 -14.32
C ARG A 167 -30.34 -60.55 -15.07
N GLY A 168 -30.29 -60.66 -16.39
CA GLY A 168 -30.67 -59.61 -17.32
C GLY A 168 -32.18 -59.53 -17.60
N ARG A 169 -32.54 -58.60 -18.48
CA ARG A 169 -33.53 -58.71 -19.56
C ARG A 169 -33.47 -57.41 -20.37
N GLY A 170 -33.10 -57.54 -21.64
CA GLY A 170 -33.20 -56.45 -22.60
C GLY A 170 -34.65 -56.26 -23.06
N SER A 171 -34.96 -55.06 -23.53
CA SER A 171 -35.86 -54.84 -24.66
C SER A 171 -35.63 -53.41 -25.15
N GLY A 172 -35.09 -53.28 -26.36
CA GLY A 172 -34.98 -51.99 -27.04
C GLY A 172 -36.32 -51.54 -27.61
N ARG A 173 -36.44 -50.23 -27.88
CA ARG A 173 -36.87 -49.72 -29.19
C ARG A 173 -36.59 -48.23 -29.31
N ASN A 174 -36.05 -47.94 -30.47
CA ASN A 174 -35.62 -46.69 -31.06
C ASN A 174 -36.84 -45.82 -31.44
N GLN A 175 -36.76 -44.49 -31.29
CA GLN A 175 -37.05 -43.53 -32.37
C GLN A 175 -36.83 -42.07 -31.94
N ASN A 176 -35.99 -41.38 -32.72
CA ASN A 176 -35.86 -39.94 -32.81
C ASN A 176 -37.06 -39.34 -33.60
N PHE A 177 -37.43 -38.08 -33.34
CA PHE A 177 -37.52 -36.95 -34.30
C PHE A 177 -38.44 -35.81 -33.79
N LEU A 178 -37.82 -34.63 -33.57
CA LEU A 178 -38.28 -33.24 -33.82
C LEU A 178 -39.41 -32.54 -33.00
N GLY A 179 -38.98 -31.79 -31.96
CA GLY A 179 -39.22 -30.33 -31.68
C GLY A 179 -40.62 -29.80 -31.31
N PRO A 180 -40.79 -28.54 -30.80
CA PRO A 180 -39.78 -27.52 -30.47
C PRO A 180 -39.96 -26.72 -29.12
N ARG A 181 -38.86 -26.08 -28.72
CA ARG A 181 -38.71 -24.73 -28.11
C ARG A 181 -39.07 -24.42 -26.63
N ASN A 182 -38.08 -23.75 -26.03
CA ASN A 182 -38.11 -22.70 -24.98
C ASN A 182 -38.28 -23.19 -23.53
N ASN A 183 -37.50 -22.76 -22.52
CA ASN A 183 -36.52 -21.68 -22.44
C ASN A 183 -35.69 -21.78 -21.12
N TYR A 184 -34.53 -21.12 -21.13
CA TYR A 184 -33.71 -20.62 -20.01
C TYR A 184 -32.72 -21.52 -19.23
N SER A 185 -31.44 -21.17 -19.48
CA SER A 185 -30.41 -20.82 -18.48
C SER A 185 -29.51 -21.92 -17.93
N MET A 186 -28.31 -22.07 -18.52
CA MET A 186 -27.08 -22.30 -17.76
C MET A 186 -25.82 -22.12 -18.64
N LYS A 187 -25.10 -21.04 -18.33
CA LYS A 187 -23.64 -20.82 -18.43
C LYS A 187 -22.91 -21.36 -19.67
N CYS A 188 -22.51 -20.43 -20.53
CA CYS A 188 -21.39 -20.64 -21.45
C CYS A 188 -20.16 -21.13 -20.67
N LYS A 189 -19.68 -22.29 -21.08
CA LYS A 189 -18.30 -22.73 -20.87
C LYS A 189 -17.40 -21.76 -21.62
N ASP A 190 -16.49 -21.11 -20.90
CA ASP A 190 -15.22 -20.72 -21.49
C ASP A 190 -14.14 -21.52 -20.77
N GLU A 191 -13.70 -22.58 -21.44
CA GLU A 191 -12.41 -23.20 -21.18
C GLU A 191 -11.32 -22.13 -21.33
N GLN A 192 -10.66 -21.78 -20.23
CA GLN A 192 -9.32 -21.20 -20.30
C GLN A 192 -8.35 -22.06 -19.51
N THR A 193 -7.95 -23.15 -20.17
CA THR A 193 -6.60 -23.69 -20.10
C THR A 193 -5.58 -22.55 -20.20
N GLN A 194 -4.86 -22.25 -19.12
CA GLN A 194 -3.56 -21.57 -19.21
C GLN A 194 -2.58 -22.10 -18.15
N ASN A 195 -1.99 -23.24 -18.49
CA ASN A 195 -0.57 -23.47 -18.26
C ASN A 195 0.24 -22.26 -18.75
N ARG A 196 1.17 -21.77 -17.93
CA ARG A 196 2.28 -20.84 -18.21
C ARG A 196 2.30 -20.30 -19.65
N LYS A 197 1.65 -19.15 -19.89
CA LYS A 197 1.87 -18.40 -21.14
C LYS A 197 3.00 -17.42 -20.92
N GLY A 198 4.10 -17.64 -21.63
CA GLY A 198 5.18 -16.67 -21.74
C GLY A 198 4.69 -15.31 -22.24
N ASN A 199 5.57 -14.32 -22.14
CA ASN A 199 5.28 -12.92 -22.43
C ASN A 199 4.64 -12.75 -23.82
N CYS A 200 3.60 -11.91 -23.89
CA CYS A 200 2.95 -11.58 -25.14
C CYS A 200 3.92 -10.83 -26.07
N ASN A 201 4.27 -11.42 -27.21
CA ASN A 201 5.15 -10.78 -28.21
C ASN A 201 4.64 -9.42 -28.74
N ARG A 202 3.38 -9.04 -28.46
CA ARG A 202 2.81 -7.73 -28.84
C ARG A 202 3.11 -6.64 -27.82
N CYS A 203 2.91 -6.92 -26.52
CA CYS A 203 2.92 -5.90 -25.47
C CYS A 203 3.81 -6.24 -24.27
N GLY A 204 4.54 -7.36 -24.32
CA GLY A 204 5.46 -7.81 -23.27
C GLY A 204 4.80 -8.36 -22.01
N MET A 205 3.48 -8.21 -21.86
CA MET A 205 2.74 -8.63 -20.67
C MET A 205 2.43 -10.13 -20.70
N GLU A 206 2.51 -10.77 -19.55
CA GLU A 206 2.24 -12.20 -19.37
C GLU A 206 0.73 -12.50 -19.31
N GLY A 207 0.37 -13.78 -19.43
CA GLY A 207 -1.02 -14.25 -19.23
C GLY A 207 -1.93 -14.20 -20.48
N HIS A 208 -1.42 -13.81 -21.65
CA HIS A 208 -2.19 -13.88 -22.89
C HIS A 208 -1.32 -14.01 -24.16
N TRP A 209 -1.88 -14.61 -25.22
CA TRP A 209 -1.22 -14.69 -26.54
C TRP A 209 -1.47 -13.43 -27.36
N TYR A 210 -0.59 -13.14 -28.35
CA TYR A 210 -0.70 -12.03 -29.31
C TYR A 210 -2.13 -11.84 -29.85
N ARG A 211 -2.83 -12.93 -30.19
CA ARG A 211 -4.19 -12.91 -30.77
C ARG A 211 -5.28 -12.48 -29.77
N ALA A 212 -5.04 -12.64 -28.47
CA ALA A 212 -5.96 -12.24 -27.41
C ALA A 212 -5.57 -10.90 -26.76
N CYS A 213 -4.56 -10.21 -27.31
CA CYS A 213 -4.06 -8.96 -26.77
C CYS A 213 -5.03 -7.80 -27.05
N ARG A 214 -5.61 -7.27 -25.97
CA ARG A 214 -6.49 -6.08 -25.98
C ARG A 214 -5.77 -4.80 -25.54
N THR A 215 -4.45 -4.83 -25.39
CA THR A 215 -3.65 -3.69 -24.96
C THR A 215 -3.80 -2.53 -25.95
N ALA A 216 -4.02 -1.32 -25.40
CA ALA A 216 -4.19 -0.13 -26.21
C ALA A 216 -2.90 0.18 -27.02
N LYS A 217 -3.08 0.70 -28.23
CA LYS A 217 -1.99 0.90 -29.23
C LYS A 217 -0.78 1.66 -28.66
N TYR A 218 -1.04 2.71 -27.89
CA TYR A 218 0.00 3.53 -27.25
C TYR A 218 1.01 2.70 -26.41
N TRP A 219 0.53 1.73 -25.63
CA TRP A 219 1.38 0.88 -24.79
C TRP A 219 2.17 -0.16 -25.59
N VAL A 220 1.62 -0.61 -26.72
CA VAL A 220 2.30 -1.49 -27.67
C VAL A 220 3.46 -0.75 -28.33
N ASP A 221 3.25 0.51 -28.73
CA ASP A 221 4.27 1.32 -29.39
C ASP A 221 5.46 1.61 -28.47
N LEU A 222 5.22 1.88 -27.18
CA LEU A 222 6.27 2.05 -26.16
C LEU A 222 7.10 0.76 -25.95
N TYR A 223 6.44 -0.39 -25.86
CA TYR A 223 7.13 -1.67 -25.70
C TYR A 223 8.01 -1.99 -26.91
N GLN A 224 7.51 -1.81 -28.13
CA GLN A 224 8.29 -2.03 -29.35
C GLN A 224 9.45 -1.04 -29.50
N ALA A 225 9.31 0.20 -29.04
CA ALA A 225 10.40 1.16 -28.99
C ALA A 225 11.51 0.71 -28.02
N SER A 226 11.14 0.16 -26.86
CA SER A 226 12.11 -0.32 -25.86
C SER A 226 12.96 -1.49 -26.36
N LEU A 227 12.39 -2.41 -27.16
CA LEU A 227 13.12 -3.52 -27.76
C LEU A 227 14.16 -3.05 -28.79
N LYS A 228 13.77 -2.07 -29.62
CA LYS A 228 14.68 -1.47 -30.63
C LYS A 228 15.81 -0.64 -30.02
N GLU A 229 15.64 -0.15 -28.80
CA GLU A 229 16.68 0.57 -28.06
C GLU A 229 17.68 -0.40 -27.42
N ASN A 230 17.19 -1.55 -26.95
CA ASN A 230 18.03 -2.62 -26.39
C ASN A 230 18.89 -3.29 -27.47
N ASP A 231 18.38 -3.44 -28.70
CA ASP A 231 19.14 -3.98 -29.84
C ASP A 231 20.25 -3.04 -30.34
N LYS A 232 20.26 -1.75 -29.93
CA LYS A 232 21.30 -0.76 -30.29
C LYS A 232 22.42 -0.64 -29.25
N ARG A 233 22.27 -1.29 -28.09
CA ARG A 233 23.23 -1.24 -26.97
C ARG A 233 24.07 -2.53 -26.87
N ILE A 234 24.07 -3.35 -27.92
CA ILE A 234 24.92 -4.53 -28.09
C ILE A 234 25.87 -4.29 -29.27
#